data_AF-E6LJC2-F1
#
_entry.id   AF-E6LJC2-F1
#
_cell.length_a   1.000
_cell.length_b   1.000
_cell.length_c   1.000
_cell.angle_alpha   90.00
_cell.angle_beta   90.00
_cell.angle_gamma   90.00
#
_symmetry.space_group_name_H-M   'P 1'
#
loop_
_entity.id
_entity.type
_entity.pdbx_description
1 polymer ?
#
loop_
_entity_poly.entity_id
_entity_poly.type
_entity_poly.pdbx_seq_one_letter_code
_entity_poly.pdbx_strand_id
1 'polypeptide(L)'
;MIKIGQASRDERGRYSGGIAGDQDGREVAIREWYSRPWNKVLRCKDVAKAEKIAVTMEKACKNDYIGYDQNQRTTLYSIAKSNGWKIEDVKTLCETDCSALVAVCVNAAGIKVSGDIYTGNEAKALLQTGEFELLSAPKYLLSDEYLKRGDILLYEFHHTAIALENGKKAEKTKPVQVEYPLGWNVSSDGQWWYADTPQSIVAGRWAYINGRWYVFDQKGFMIRGWFKQGEDWYYMNPADGAMLSEQWVDVDGKSYYLTQSGLMARSGYIEDASEKLYFFVDENGVYKKELDTDAPDLSKYEVIE
;
A
#
# COMPACT_ATOMS: atom_id res chain seq x y z
N MET A 1 -8.78 -15.25 13.08
CA MET A 1 -8.26 -14.59 11.87
C MET A 1 -7.61 -15.65 11.02
N ILE A 2 -7.69 -15.53 9.70
CA ILE A 2 -7.00 -16.47 8.80
C ILE A 2 -5.49 -16.39 8.95
N LYS A 3 -4.76 -17.43 8.54
CA LYS A 3 -3.31 -17.38 8.37
C LYS A 3 -2.90 -16.73 7.04
N ILE A 4 -1.77 -16.03 7.07
CA ILE A 4 -1.08 -15.50 5.89
C ILE A 4 0.39 -15.91 5.92
N GLY A 5 0.99 -16.10 4.75
CA GLY A 5 2.44 -16.25 4.59
C GLY A 5 3.05 -14.96 4.06
N GLN A 6 4.21 -14.59 4.59
CA GLN A 6 4.90 -13.36 4.20
C GLN A 6 6.41 -13.47 4.40
N ALA A 7 7.15 -12.60 3.74
CA ALA A 7 8.55 -12.29 4.04
C ALA A 7 8.64 -10.80 4.41
N SER A 8 9.30 -10.44 5.51
CA SER A 8 9.18 -9.04 5.99
C SER A 8 10.42 -8.34 6.52
N ARG A 9 11.32 -9.04 7.22
CA ARG A 9 12.49 -8.45 7.89
C ARG A 9 13.57 -9.50 8.07
N ASP A 10 14.82 -9.05 8.13
CA ASP A 10 15.98 -9.86 8.48
C ASP A 10 15.96 -10.26 9.98
N GLU A 11 16.92 -11.08 10.39
CA GLU A 11 17.08 -11.58 11.76
C GLU A 11 17.34 -10.49 12.81
N ARG A 12 17.63 -9.26 12.35
CA ARG A 12 17.89 -8.07 13.16
C ARG A 12 16.71 -7.10 13.14
N GLY A 13 15.59 -7.48 12.51
CA GLY A 13 14.41 -6.64 12.36
C GLY A 13 14.58 -5.48 11.37
N ARG A 14 15.59 -5.53 10.50
CA ARG A 14 15.86 -4.55 9.44
C ARG A 14 15.44 -5.13 8.08
N TYR A 15 15.69 -4.38 7.01
CA TYR A 15 15.30 -4.79 5.66
C TYR A 15 16.44 -5.31 4.79
N SER A 16 17.69 -5.23 5.26
CA SER A 16 18.86 -5.61 4.48
C SER A 16 20.12 -5.78 5.33
N GLY A 17 21.08 -6.54 4.80
CA GLY A 17 22.37 -6.79 5.44
C GLY A 17 22.28 -7.80 6.57
N GLY A 18 21.35 -8.75 6.42
CA GLY A 18 21.20 -9.95 7.24
C GLY A 18 22.10 -11.08 6.77
N ILE A 19 21.92 -12.26 7.37
CA ILE A 19 22.64 -13.48 7.00
C ILE A 19 21.70 -14.37 6.20
N ALA A 20 22.16 -14.87 5.04
CA ALA A 20 21.37 -15.74 4.17
C ALA A 20 20.79 -16.97 4.89
N GLY A 21 19.51 -17.23 4.62
CA GLY A 21 18.69 -18.24 5.30
C GLY A 21 17.94 -17.68 6.51
N ASP A 22 16.87 -18.34 6.93
CA ASP A 22 16.10 -17.89 8.09
C ASP A 22 16.86 -18.20 9.39
N GLN A 23 17.24 -17.16 10.14
CA GLN A 23 17.99 -17.33 11.38
C GLN A 23 17.11 -17.34 12.62
N ASP A 24 15.89 -16.79 12.56
CA ASP A 24 15.05 -16.55 13.74
C ASP A 24 13.63 -17.15 13.64
N GLY A 25 13.31 -17.78 12.51
CA GLY A 25 12.01 -18.38 12.20
C GLY A 25 10.91 -17.35 11.90
N ARG A 26 11.27 -16.09 11.65
CA ARG A 26 10.33 -14.97 11.52
C ARG A 26 10.52 -14.17 10.24
N GLU A 27 11.61 -14.40 9.52
CA GLU A 27 11.98 -13.68 8.30
C GLU A 27 11.00 -13.97 7.17
N VAL A 28 10.81 -15.26 6.88
CA VAL A 28 9.80 -15.83 5.98
C VAL A 28 8.88 -16.73 6.77
N ALA A 29 7.70 -16.23 7.15
CA ALA A 29 6.90 -16.88 8.19
C ALA A 29 5.40 -16.82 7.93
N ILE A 30 4.71 -17.80 8.53
CA ILE A 30 3.25 -17.81 8.65
C ILE A 30 2.86 -16.96 9.86
N ARG A 31 1.94 -16.02 9.67
CA ARG A 31 1.37 -15.19 10.75
C ARG A 31 -0.14 -15.16 10.68
N GLU A 32 -0.76 -14.68 11.75
CA GLU A 32 -2.18 -14.30 11.68
C GLU A 32 -2.34 -13.10 10.75
N TRP A 33 -3.44 -13.09 10.01
CA TRP A 33 -3.83 -11.93 9.23
C TRP A 33 -3.85 -10.70 10.12
N TYR A 34 -3.32 -9.61 9.59
CA TYR A 34 -3.31 -8.32 10.25
C TYR A 34 -3.84 -7.27 9.27
N SER A 35 -4.48 -6.25 9.83
CA SER A 35 -4.92 -5.12 9.03
C SER A 35 -3.72 -4.24 8.69
N ARG A 36 -3.43 -4.13 7.40
CA ARG A 36 -2.55 -3.11 6.81
C ARG A 36 -3.40 -2.27 5.85
N PRO A 37 -2.89 -1.13 5.35
CA PRO A 37 -3.54 -0.39 4.27
C PRO A 37 -3.44 -1.17 2.93
N TRP A 38 -3.84 -2.44 2.92
CA TRP A 38 -4.00 -3.24 1.72
C TRP A 38 -4.88 -2.47 0.76
N ASN A 39 -4.36 -2.19 -0.43
CA ASN A 39 -5.09 -1.41 -1.43
C ASN A 39 -5.49 -2.26 -2.64
N LYS A 40 -4.98 -3.50 -2.73
CA LYS A 40 -5.31 -4.47 -3.78
C LYS A 40 -5.30 -5.89 -3.19
N VAL A 41 -6.22 -6.73 -3.65
CA VAL A 41 -6.14 -8.19 -3.52
C VAL A 41 -6.15 -8.78 -4.93
N LEU A 42 -5.16 -9.61 -5.25
CA LEU A 42 -5.06 -10.28 -6.53
C LEU A 42 -5.48 -11.74 -6.34
N ARG A 43 -6.60 -12.11 -6.94
CA ARG A 43 -7.15 -13.46 -6.83
C ARG A 43 -6.85 -14.24 -8.10
N CYS A 44 -6.22 -15.39 -7.95
CA CYS A 44 -6.02 -16.30 -9.08
C CYS A 44 -7.37 -16.90 -9.49
N LYS A 45 -7.69 -16.83 -10.78
CA LYS A 45 -8.96 -17.32 -11.35
C LYS A 45 -9.05 -18.84 -11.32
N ASP A 46 -7.90 -19.50 -11.43
CA ASP A 46 -7.78 -20.96 -11.35
C ASP A 46 -7.53 -21.38 -9.89
N VAL A 47 -8.51 -22.06 -9.30
CA VAL A 47 -8.47 -22.52 -7.90
C VAL A 47 -7.32 -23.51 -7.66
N ALA A 48 -6.96 -24.35 -8.63
CA ALA A 48 -5.86 -25.29 -8.47
C ALA A 48 -4.50 -24.57 -8.48
N LYS A 49 -4.37 -23.49 -9.27
CA LYS A 49 -3.18 -22.62 -9.22
C LYS A 49 -3.14 -21.80 -7.94
N ALA A 50 -4.27 -21.26 -7.47
CA ALA A 50 -4.38 -20.57 -6.18
C ALA A 50 -3.90 -21.46 -5.03
N GLU A 51 -4.31 -22.73 -5.02
CA GLU A 51 -3.85 -23.70 -4.02
C GLU A 51 -2.34 -23.94 -4.11
N LYS A 52 -1.78 -24.09 -5.32
CA LYS A 52 -0.33 -24.22 -5.51
C LYS A 52 0.44 -23.00 -5.01
N ILE A 53 -0.08 -21.78 -5.23
CA ILE A 53 0.52 -20.55 -4.71
C ILE A 53 0.59 -20.60 -3.18
N ALA A 54 -0.51 -20.94 -2.52
CA ALA A 54 -0.59 -21.02 -1.06
C ALA A 54 0.32 -22.12 -0.48
N VAL A 55 0.30 -23.32 -1.07
CA VAL A 55 1.16 -24.44 -0.64
C VAL A 55 2.64 -24.10 -0.80
N THR A 56 3.01 -23.45 -1.90
CA THR A 56 4.40 -23.02 -2.12
C THR A 56 4.83 -22.01 -1.06
N MET A 57 3.96 -21.06 -0.71
CA MET A 57 4.23 -20.12 0.39
C MET A 57 4.39 -20.85 1.73
N GLU A 58 3.53 -21.82 2.06
CA GLU A 58 3.67 -22.62 3.29
C GLU A 58 4.99 -23.40 3.35
N LYS A 59 5.44 -23.92 2.22
CA LYS A 59 6.74 -24.60 2.12
C LYS A 59 7.89 -23.63 2.29
N ALA A 60 7.81 -22.45 1.68
CA ALA A 60 8.83 -21.41 1.84
C ALA A 60 8.96 -20.98 3.31
N CYS A 61 7.83 -20.73 3.99
CA CYS A 61 7.80 -20.35 5.40
C CYS A 61 8.25 -21.45 6.38
N LYS A 62 8.48 -22.68 5.91
CA LYS A 62 8.99 -23.79 6.72
C LYS A 62 10.42 -24.17 6.36
N ASN A 63 11.03 -23.44 5.43
CA ASN A 63 12.35 -23.75 4.90
C ASN A 63 13.38 -22.77 5.45
N ASP A 64 14.14 -23.23 6.44
CA ASP A 64 15.17 -22.44 7.13
C ASP A 64 16.32 -21.98 6.20
N TYR A 65 16.40 -22.48 4.95
CA TYR A 65 17.37 -22.00 3.97
C TYR A 65 16.95 -20.67 3.29
N ILE A 66 15.76 -20.16 3.59
CA ILE A 66 15.18 -18.99 2.92
C ILE A 66 15.03 -17.83 3.91
N GLY A 67 15.93 -16.86 3.85
CA GLY A 67 15.90 -15.64 4.66
C GLY A 67 15.24 -14.45 3.94
N TYR A 68 15.32 -13.28 4.59
CA TYR A 68 14.89 -12.01 4.05
C TYR A 68 16.04 -11.00 3.90
N ASP A 69 16.28 -10.51 2.68
CA ASP A 69 17.14 -9.34 2.42
C ASP A 69 16.74 -8.64 1.11
N GLN A 70 16.40 -7.36 1.17
CA GLN A 70 16.04 -6.57 -0.02
C GLN A 70 17.20 -6.37 -1.00
N ASN A 71 18.46 -6.35 -0.54
CA ASN A 71 19.64 -6.23 -1.41
C ASN A 71 19.94 -7.54 -2.17
N GLN A 72 19.40 -8.67 -1.71
CA GLN A 72 19.61 -10.00 -2.31
C GLN A 72 18.29 -10.69 -2.69
N ARG A 73 17.24 -9.88 -2.89
CA ARG A 73 15.84 -10.27 -3.05
C ARG A 73 15.55 -11.37 -4.09
N THR A 74 16.40 -11.57 -5.10
CA THR A 74 16.17 -12.52 -6.21
C THR A 74 17.01 -13.80 -6.12
N THR A 75 17.78 -14.01 -5.06
CA THR A 75 18.61 -15.23 -4.92
C THR A 75 17.74 -16.48 -4.80
N LEU A 76 16.68 -16.45 -3.98
CA LEU A 76 15.67 -17.51 -3.94
C LEU A 76 15.05 -17.77 -5.33
N TYR A 77 14.66 -16.70 -6.03
CA TYR A 77 14.03 -16.83 -7.35
C TYR A 77 14.92 -17.57 -8.35
N SER A 78 16.22 -17.25 -8.36
CA SER A 78 17.18 -17.88 -9.26
C SER A 78 17.35 -19.38 -8.96
N ILE A 79 17.45 -19.73 -7.66
CA ILE A 79 17.56 -21.13 -7.20
C ILE A 79 16.29 -21.89 -7.55
N ALA A 80 15.12 -21.36 -7.18
CA ALA A 80 13.83 -21.98 -7.48
C ALA A 80 13.62 -22.16 -8.98
N LYS A 81 13.98 -21.18 -9.81
CA LYS A 81 13.90 -21.33 -11.27
C LYS A 81 14.78 -22.46 -11.78
N SER A 82 16.01 -22.58 -11.26
CA SER A 82 16.97 -23.60 -11.70
C SER A 82 16.54 -25.03 -11.32
N ASN A 83 15.81 -25.18 -10.21
CA ASN A 83 15.32 -26.47 -9.73
C ASN A 83 13.90 -26.84 -10.19
N GLY A 84 13.31 -26.05 -11.11
CA GLY A 84 11.95 -26.28 -11.60
C GLY A 84 10.84 -25.90 -10.62
N TRP A 85 11.09 -24.91 -9.77
CA TRP A 85 10.19 -24.31 -8.79
C TRP A 85 9.80 -25.22 -7.62
N LYS A 86 10.68 -26.15 -7.26
CA LYS A 86 10.49 -27.07 -6.12
C LYS A 86 11.08 -26.44 -4.86
N ILE A 87 10.25 -25.75 -4.09
CA ILE A 87 10.71 -24.98 -2.92
C ILE A 87 11.21 -25.86 -1.78
N GLU A 88 10.65 -27.06 -1.63
CA GLU A 88 11.13 -28.07 -0.68
C GLU A 88 12.56 -28.56 -0.97
N ASP A 89 13.04 -28.41 -2.21
CA ASP A 89 14.37 -28.85 -2.64
C ASP A 89 15.43 -27.75 -2.49
N VAL A 90 15.05 -26.54 -2.04
CA VAL A 90 15.98 -25.45 -1.77
C VAL A 90 16.78 -25.76 -0.51
N LYS A 91 18.09 -26.03 -0.69
CA LYS A 91 19.06 -26.37 0.38
C LYS A 91 20.31 -25.48 0.33
N THR A 92 20.25 -24.40 -0.43
CA THR A 92 21.29 -23.38 -0.50
C THR A 92 20.75 -22.16 0.23
N LEU A 93 21.50 -21.66 1.20
CA LEU A 93 21.15 -20.44 1.93
C LEU A 93 20.92 -19.31 0.91
N CYS A 94 19.75 -18.69 0.99
CA CYS A 94 19.33 -17.67 0.06
C CYS A 94 18.39 -16.68 0.74
N GLU A 95 18.10 -15.62 -0.01
CA GLU A 95 17.34 -14.47 0.43
C GLU A 95 16.19 -14.20 -0.52
N THR A 96 15.13 -13.59 0.02
CA THR A 96 14.03 -13.05 -0.75
C THR A 96 13.57 -11.72 -0.17
N ASP A 97 12.71 -11.00 -0.89
CA ASP A 97 11.80 -10.05 -0.27
C ASP A 97 10.34 -10.49 -0.43
N CYS A 98 9.40 -9.68 0.09
CA CYS A 98 7.98 -10.01 0.03
C CYS A 98 7.48 -10.29 -1.39
N SER A 99 7.79 -9.42 -2.33
CA SER A 99 7.34 -9.49 -3.73
C SER A 99 8.08 -10.52 -4.58
N ALA A 100 9.37 -10.74 -4.34
CA ALA A 100 10.13 -11.79 -4.99
C ALA A 100 9.66 -13.18 -4.52
N LEU A 101 9.27 -13.31 -3.25
CA LEU A 101 8.67 -14.55 -2.73
C LEU A 101 7.31 -14.82 -3.38
N VAL A 102 6.47 -13.80 -3.55
CA VAL A 102 5.22 -13.93 -4.32
C VAL A 102 5.53 -14.36 -5.76
N ALA A 103 6.53 -13.78 -6.42
CA ALA A 103 6.94 -14.17 -7.76
C ALA A 103 7.29 -15.66 -7.83
N VAL A 104 8.02 -16.18 -6.85
CA VAL A 104 8.37 -17.59 -6.73
C VAL A 104 7.13 -18.47 -6.58
N CYS A 105 6.20 -18.10 -5.68
CA CYS A 105 4.96 -18.84 -5.46
C CYS A 105 4.09 -18.91 -6.72
N VAL A 106 3.99 -17.79 -7.45
CA VAL A 106 3.21 -17.67 -8.70
C VAL A 106 3.84 -18.50 -9.82
N ASN A 107 5.16 -18.45 -9.99
CA ASN A 107 5.86 -19.29 -10.97
C ASN A 107 5.77 -20.78 -10.64
N ALA A 108 5.86 -21.16 -9.37
CA ALA A 108 5.65 -22.56 -8.93
C ALA A 108 4.25 -23.09 -9.24
N ALA A 109 3.25 -22.21 -9.29
CA ALA A 109 1.90 -22.55 -9.73
C ALA A 109 1.74 -22.63 -11.26
N GLY A 110 2.81 -22.38 -12.02
CA GLY A 110 2.83 -22.42 -13.49
C GLY A 110 2.47 -21.10 -14.16
N ILE A 111 2.39 -19.99 -13.41
CA ILE A 111 2.09 -18.66 -13.94
C ILE A 111 3.41 -17.89 -14.08
N LYS A 112 3.79 -17.58 -15.33
CA LYS A 112 5.10 -16.99 -15.61
C LYS A 112 5.12 -15.50 -15.30
N VAL A 113 5.95 -15.10 -14.32
CA VAL A 113 6.24 -13.69 -14.00
C VAL A 113 7.73 -13.48 -13.74
N SER A 114 8.24 -12.27 -14.00
CA SER A 114 9.65 -11.93 -13.74
C SER A 114 9.98 -11.98 -12.25
N GLY A 115 11.24 -12.28 -11.91
CA GLY A 115 11.77 -12.11 -10.56
C GLY A 115 11.99 -10.64 -10.18
N ASP A 116 11.97 -9.74 -11.17
CA ASP A 116 12.14 -8.29 -10.97
C ASP A 116 10.84 -7.59 -10.53
N ILE A 117 9.74 -8.31 -10.34
CA ILE A 117 8.53 -7.70 -9.78
C ILE A 117 8.84 -7.17 -8.38
N TYR A 118 8.29 -6.02 -8.05
CA TYR A 118 8.31 -5.41 -6.72
C TYR A 118 6.92 -4.85 -6.43
N THR A 119 6.62 -4.51 -5.19
CA THR A 119 5.24 -4.15 -4.77
C THR A 119 4.58 -3.07 -5.65
N GLY A 120 5.36 -2.12 -6.17
CA GLY A 120 4.86 -1.04 -7.02
C GLY A 120 4.48 -1.46 -8.46
N ASN A 121 4.97 -2.59 -8.97
CA ASN A 121 4.60 -3.11 -10.29
C ASN A 121 3.92 -4.49 -10.25
N GLU A 122 3.84 -5.13 -9.08
CA GLU A 122 3.35 -6.50 -8.88
C GLU A 122 1.93 -6.70 -9.42
N ALA A 123 0.99 -5.84 -9.05
CA ALA A 123 -0.38 -5.93 -9.56
C ALA A 123 -0.44 -5.87 -11.09
N LYS A 124 0.33 -4.97 -11.71
CA LYS A 124 0.38 -4.83 -13.17
C LYS A 124 0.92 -6.12 -13.80
N ALA A 125 2.02 -6.66 -13.28
CA ALA A 125 2.63 -7.88 -13.78
C ALA A 125 1.70 -9.09 -13.66
N LEU A 126 1.04 -9.27 -12.51
CA LEU A 126 0.11 -10.38 -12.28
C LEU A 126 -1.14 -10.27 -13.16
N LEU A 127 -1.73 -9.09 -13.28
CA LEU A 127 -2.92 -8.89 -14.12
C LEU A 127 -2.63 -9.08 -15.62
N GLN A 128 -1.43 -8.71 -16.08
CA GLN A 128 -1.01 -8.93 -17.48
C GLN A 128 -0.94 -10.42 -17.88
N THR A 129 -0.85 -11.34 -16.92
CA THR A 129 -0.89 -12.79 -17.21
C THR A 129 -2.29 -13.25 -17.66
N GLY A 130 -3.33 -12.48 -17.37
CA GLY A 130 -4.74 -12.88 -17.56
C GLY A 130 -5.27 -13.87 -16.53
N GLU A 131 -4.40 -14.42 -15.66
CA GLU A 131 -4.73 -15.47 -14.68
C GLU A 131 -5.31 -14.90 -13.37
N PHE A 132 -5.18 -13.60 -13.14
CA PHE A 132 -5.63 -12.93 -11.93
C PHE A 132 -6.78 -11.95 -12.20
N GLU A 133 -7.64 -11.78 -11.19
CA GLU A 133 -8.59 -10.68 -11.08
C GLU A 133 -8.19 -9.73 -9.95
N LEU A 134 -8.51 -8.45 -10.11
CA LEU A 134 -8.28 -7.43 -9.09
C LEU A 134 -9.52 -7.28 -8.22
N LEU A 135 -9.34 -7.45 -6.91
CA LEU A 135 -10.33 -7.21 -5.89
C LEU A 135 -9.90 -5.98 -5.08
N SER A 136 -10.57 -4.85 -5.30
CA SER A 136 -10.32 -3.57 -4.64
C SER A 136 -11.45 -3.16 -3.69
N ALA A 137 -12.54 -3.92 -3.63
CA ALA A 137 -13.66 -3.59 -2.76
C ALA A 137 -13.25 -3.70 -1.28
N PRO A 138 -13.68 -2.76 -0.42
CA PRO A 138 -13.31 -2.70 1.00
C PRO A 138 -13.46 -4.02 1.76
N LYS A 139 -14.50 -4.81 1.44
CA LYS A 139 -14.73 -6.11 2.09
C LYS A 139 -13.57 -7.10 1.96
N TYR A 140 -12.74 -6.98 0.91
CA TYR A 140 -11.55 -7.80 0.71
C TYR A 140 -10.29 -7.17 1.32
N LEU A 141 -10.26 -5.84 1.42
CA LEU A 141 -9.08 -5.10 1.87
C LEU A 141 -9.01 -4.94 3.39
N LEU A 142 -10.17 -4.79 4.03
CA LEU A 142 -10.27 -4.39 5.44
C LEU A 142 -10.52 -5.56 6.39
N SER A 143 -10.73 -6.75 5.85
CA SER A 143 -11.12 -7.92 6.61
C SER A 143 -10.67 -9.20 5.92
N ASP A 144 -10.30 -10.19 6.73
CA ASP A 144 -9.98 -11.53 6.31
C ASP A 144 -11.21 -12.36 5.90
N GLU A 145 -12.42 -11.91 6.22
CA GLU A 145 -13.65 -12.70 6.09
C GLU A 145 -13.94 -13.18 4.67
N TYR A 146 -13.52 -12.43 3.64
CA TYR A 146 -13.82 -12.70 2.23
C TYR A 146 -12.60 -13.14 1.41
N LEU A 147 -11.44 -13.21 2.05
CA LEU A 147 -10.21 -13.70 1.42
C LEU A 147 -10.33 -15.20 1.15
N LYS A 148 -9.73 -15.62 0.04
CA LYS A 148 -9.58 -17.02 -0.34
C LYS A 148 -8.13 -17.42 -0.20
N ARG A 149 -7.91 -18.69 0.14
CA ARG A 149 -6.58 -19.29 0.11
C ARG A 149 -5.97 -19.11 -1.28
N GLY A 150 -4.74 -18.59 -1.31
CA GLY A 150 -4.03 -18.20 -2.53
C GLY A 150 -4.24 -16.75 -2.98
N ASP A 151 -5.12 -15.98 -2.33
CA ASP A 151 -5.22 -14.54 -2.58
C ASP A 151 -3.91 -13.85 -2.20
N ILE A 152 -3.44 -12.96 -3.07
CA ILE A 152 -2.27 -12.12 -2.83
C ILE A 152 -2.76 -10.76 -2.33
N LEU A 153 -2.47 -10.44 -1.07
CA LEU A 153 -2.75 -9.15 -0.47
C LEU A 153 -1.61 -8.20 -0.80
N LEU A 154 -1.91 -7.05 -1.40
CA LEU A 154 -0.91 -6.10 -1.84
C LEU A 154 -1.20 -4.71 -1.27
N TYR A 155 -0.17 -4.15 -0.64
CA TYR A 155 -0.02 -2.73 -0.40
C TYR A 155 1.16 -2.25 -1.25
N GLU A 156 0.83 -1.68 -2.42
CA GLU A 156 1.80 -1.48 -3.51
C GLU A 156 3.02 -0.62 -3.14
N PHE A 157 2.92 0.17 -2.07
CA PHE A 157 4.00 1.04 -1.61
C PHE A 157 4.95 0.39 -0.59
N HIS A 158 4.66 -0.83 -0.08
CA HIS A 158 5.48 -1.37 1.00
C HIS A 158 5.48 -2.90 1.16
N HIS A 159 4.35 -3.60 0.93
CA HIS A 159 4.27 -5.00 1.36
C HIS A 159 3.28 -5.84 0.57
N THR A 160 3.59 -7.13 0.43
CA THR A 160 2.70 -8.14 -0.13
C THR A 160 2.74 -9.41 0.71
N ALA A 161 1.62 -10.13 0.79
CA ALA A 161 1.47 -11.38 1.53
C ALA A 161 0.47 -12.29 0.83
N ILE A 162 0.42 -13.57 1.20
CA ILE A 162 -0.49 -14.55 0.61
C ILE A 162 -1.41 -15.11 1.69
N ALA A 163 -2.72 -15.08 1.44
CA ALA A 163 -3.71 -15.73 2.28
C ALA A 163 -3.54 -17.26 2.21
N LEU A 164 -3.40 -17.89 3.37
CA LEU A 164 -3.22 -19.34 3.49
C LEU A 164 -4.52 -20.04 3.92
N GLU A 165 -5.56 -19.32 4.31
CA GLU A 165 -6.84 -19.94 4.65
C GLU A 165 -7.99 -19.15 4.04
N ASN A 166 -9.12 -19.83 3.88
CA ASN A 166 -10.35 -19.17 3.48
C ASN A 166 -10.94 -18.40 4.66
N GLY A 167 -11.35 -17.16 4.41
CA GLY A 167 -12.20 -16.41 5.31
C GLY A 167 -13.57 -17.08 5.48
N LYS A 168 -14.20 -16.86 6.63
CA LYS A 168 -15.52 -17.45 6.97
C LYS A 168 -16.67 -17.11 6.00
N LYS A 169 -16.50 -16.12 5.11
CA LYS A 169 -17.46 -15.70 4.08
C LYS A 169 -16.94 -15.90 2.64
N ALA A 170 -15.78 -16.55 2.46
CA ALA A 170 -15.13 -16.75 1.16
C ALA A 170 -16.02 -17.48 0.13
N GLU A 171 -16.72 -18.53 0.56
CA GLU A 171 -17.59 -19.37 -0.29
C GLU A 171 -18.97 -18.74 -0.56
N LYS A 172 -19.37 -17.71 0.20
CA LYS A 172 -20.67 -17.03 0.01
C LYS A 172 -20.67 -16.04 -1.15
N THR A 173 -19.61 -16.05 -1.95
CA THR A 173 -19.47 -15.16 -3.10
C THR A 173 -19.49 -15.98 -4.39
N LYS A 174 -20.70 -16.20 -4.95
CA LYS A 174 -20.79 -16.04 -6.40
C LYS A 174 -20.30 -14.62 -6.69
N PRO A 175 -19.38 -14.38 -7.63
CA PRO A 175 -19.04 -13.03 -8.03
C PRO A 175 -20.34 -12.41 -8.54
N VAL A 176 -20.98 -11.60 -7.70
CA VAL A 176 -21.97 -10.67 -8.19
C VAL A 176 -21.16 -9.71 -9.03
N GLN A 177 -21.36 -9.72 -10.35
CA GLN A 177 -20.96 -8.62 -11.21
C GLN A 177 -21.73 -7.39 -10.71
N VAL A 178 -21.20 -6.74 -9.68
CA VAL A 178 -21.67 -5.44 -9.27
C VAL A 178 -21.03 -4.50 -10.28
N GLU A 179 -21.82 -4.05 -11.24
CA GLU A 179 -21.42 -2.97 -12.12
C GLU A 179 -21.71 -1.64 -11.42
N TYR A 180 -20.64 -0.94 -11.06
CA TYR A 180 -20.70 0.41 -10.56
C TYR A 180 -20.88 1.39 -11.73
N PRO A 181 -21.77 2.39 -11.61
CA PRO A 181 -21.76 3.52 -12.54
C PRO A 181 -20.39 4.20 -12.49
N LEU A 182 -19.76 4.40 -13.65
CA LEU A 182 -18.45 5.02 -13.72
C LEU A 182 -18.46 6.47 -13.23
N GLY A 183 -17.35 6.88 -12.62
CA GLY A 183 -17.16 8.25 -12.15
C GLY A 183 -17.65 8.47 -10.72
N TRP A 184 -18.08 9.71 -10.45
CA TRP A 184 -18.55 10.13 -9.14
C TRP A 184 -19.95 9.59 -8.83
N ASN A 185 -20.09 9.03 -7.65
CA ASN A 185 -21.33 8.51 -7.13
C ASN A 185 -21.54 8.98 -5.69
N VAL A 186 -22.79 8.93 -5.22
CA VAL A 186 -23.17 9.28 -3.86
C VAL A 186 -24.02 8.15 -3.27
N SER A 187 -23.71 7.74 -2.04
CA SER A 187 -24.50 6.76 -1.30
C SER A 187 -25.76 7.39 -0.70
N SER A 188 -26.67 6.56 -0.20
CA SER A 188 -27.95 7.01 0.40
C SER A 188 -27.77 7.91 1.63
N ASP A 189 -26.63 7.80 2.32
CA ASP A 189 -26.22 8.60 3.46
C ASP A 189 -25.34 9.81 3.06
N GLY A 190 -25.22 10.11 1.76
CA GLY A 190 -24.56 11.31 1.27
C GLY A 190 -23.03 11.21 1.16
N GLN A 191 -22.45 10.01 1.32
CA GLN A 191 -21.02 9.80 1.17
C GLN A 191 -20.65 9.64 -0.30
N TRP A 192 -19.67 10.41 -0.75
CA TRP A 192 -19.20 10.38 -2.13
C TRP A 192 -18.18 9.26 -2.32
N TRP A 193 -18.24 8.58 -3.46
CA TRP A 193 -17.29 7.54 -3.85
C TRP A 193 -17.05 7.60 -5.36
N TYR A 194 -15.98 6.96 -5.83
CA TYR A 194 -15.60 7.01 -7.25
C TYR A 194 -15.35 5.63 -7.82
N ALA A 195 -15.92 5.32 -8.98
CA ALA A 195 -15.60 4.12 -9.76
C ALA A 195 -14.69 4.46 -10.93
N ASP A 196 -13.50 3.87 -10.94
CA ASP A 196 -12.54 3.94 -12.04
C ASP A 196 -12.83 2.90 -13.13
N THR A 197 -13.48 1.79 -12.78
CA THR A 197 -13.97 0.77 -13.70
C THR A 197 -15.34 0.27 -13.23
N PRO A 198 -16.14 -0.40 -14.07
CA PRO A 198 -17.44 -0.90 -13.64
C PRO A 198 -17.32 -1.95 -12.53
N GLN A 199 -16.16 -2.55 -12.28
CA GLN A 199 -15.98 -3.59 -11.27
C GLN A 199 -15.19 -3.13 -10.02
N SER A 200 -14.71 -1.89 -10.01
CA SER A 200 -13.83 -1.36 -8.96
C SER A 200 -14.24 0.04 -8.52
N ILE A 201 -14.08 0.31 -7.22
CA ILE A 201 -14.14 1.65 -6.66
C ILE A 201 -12.76 2.06 -6.15
N VAL A 202 -12.50 3.35 -6.10
CA VAL A 202 -11.32 3.92 -5.46
C VAL A 202 -11.51 3.85 -3.94
N ALA A 203 -10.65 3.10 -3.26
CA ALA A 203 -10.69 2.95 -1.81
C ALA A 203 -9.28 2.91 -1.21
N GLY A 204 -9.13 3.53 -0.04
CA GLY A 204 -7.91 3.52 0.78
C GLY A 204 -6.71 4.20 0.14
N ARG A 205 -6.93 5.10 -0.83
CA ARG A 205 -5.85 5.70 -1.63
C ARG A 205 -6.19 7.10 -2.13
N TRP A 206 -5.15 7.81 -2.53
CA TRP A 206 -5.24 8.99 -3.36
C TRP A 206 -5.70 8.65 -4.79
N ALA A 207 -6.42 9.56 -5.41
CA ALA A 207 -6.75 9.51 -6.83
C ALA A 207 -6.74 10.90 -7.45
N TYR A 208 -6.11 11.01 -8.62
CA TYR A 208 -6.12 12.19 -9.44
C TYR A 208 -7.26 12.09 -10.44
N ILE A 209 -8.29 12.92 -10.27
CA ILE A 209 -9.54 12.86 -11.02
C ILE A 209 -9.81 14.25 -11.60
N ASN A 210 -9.93 14.34 -12.92
CA ASN A 210 -10.25 15.58 -13.63
C ASN A 210 -9.37 16.79 -13.21
N GLY A 211 -8.06 16.56 -13.05
CA GLY A 211 -7.11 17.62 -12.74
C GLY A 211 -6.90 17.91 -11.25
N ARG A 212 -7.61 17.21 -10.34
CA ARG A 212 -7.57 17.48 -8.90
C ARG A 212 -7.29 16.20 -8.11
N TRP A 213 -6.60 16.33 -6.98
CA TRP A 213 -6.34 15.22 -6.07
C TRP A 213 -7.49 15.03 -5.09
N TYR A 214 -7.87 13.78 -4.87
CA TYR A 214 -8.85 13.35 -3.89
C TYR A 214 -8.27 12.20 -3.09
N VAL A 215 -8.74 12.01 -1.86
CA VAL A 215 -8.38 10.85 -1.04
C VAL A 215 -9.63 10.15 -0.57
N PHE A 216 -9.60 8.81 -0.65
CA PHE A 216 -10.72 7.96 -0.28
C PHE A 216 -10.32 7.11 0.91
N ASP A 217 -11.23 7.01 1.88
CA ASP A 217 -11.07 6.15 3.03
C ASP A 217 -11.04 4.68 2.59
N GLN A 218 -10.73 3.83 3.54
CA GLN A 218 -10.66 2.39 3.36
C GLN A 218 -11.97 1.76 2.86
N LYS A 219 -13.12 2.40 3.08
CA LYS A 219 -14.45 1.98 2.60
C LYS A 219 -14.79 2.54 1.21
N GLY A 220 -13.92 3.34 0.61
CA GLY A 220 -14.12 3.95 -0.69
C GLY A 220 -14.87 5.28 -0.65
N PHE A 221 -15.03 5.88 0.53
CA PHE A 221 -15.69 7.16 0.68
C PHE A 221 -14.67 8.30 0.68
N MET A 222 -14.98 9.34 -0.08
CA MET A 222 -14.15 10.53 -0.23
C MET A 222 -14.01 11.25 1.11
N ILE A 223 -12.77 11.49 1.51
CA ILE A 223 -12.43 12.23 2.73
C ILE A 223 -12.52 13.73 2.44
N ARG A 224 -12.98 14.48 3.45
CA ARG A 224 -13.04 15.94 3.49
C ARG A 224 -12.37 16.45 4.77
N GLY A 225 -11.84 17.66 4.75
CA GLY A 225 -11.08 18.25 5.86
C GLY A 225 -9.69 17.63 5.98
N TRP A 226 -9.17 17.59 7.21
CA TRP A 226 -7.82 17.10 7.50
C TRP A 226 -7.64 15.62 7.16
N PHE A 227 -6.55 15.31 6.46
CA PHE A 227 -6.11 13.95 6.17
C PHE A 227 -4.63 13.80 6.54
N LYS A 228 -4.31 12.78 7.35
CA LYS A 228 -2.94 12.42 7.73
C LYS A 228 -2.47 11.19 6.99
N GLN A 229 -1.29 11.26 6.37
CA GLN A 229 -0.61 10.12 5.78
C GLN A 229 0.83 10.06 6.29
N GLY A 230 1.17 9.03 7.06
CA GLY A 230 2.46 9.00 7.76
C GLY A 230 2.54 10.15 8.77
N GLU A 231 3.54 11.01 8.63
CA GLU A 231 3.70 12.24 9.43
C GLU A 231 3.25 13.51 8.71
N ASP A 232 2.73 13.36 7.49
CA ASP A 232 2.30 14.44 6.62
C ASP A 232 0.82 14.71 6.77
N TRP A 233 0.45 15.98 6.70
CA TRP A 233 -0.93 16.45 6.75
C TRP A 233 -1.32 17.16 5.47
N TYR A 234 -2.56 16.94 5.05
CA TYR A 234 -3.17 17.54 3.88
C TYR A 234 -4.56 18.05 4.28
N TYR A 235 -5.06 19.04 3.55
CA TYR A 235 -6.42 19.53 3.74
C TYR A 235 -7.26 19.35 2.48
N MET A 236 -8.31 18.54 2.61
CA MET A 236 -9.29 18.28 1.56
C MET A 236 -10.42 19.29 1.69
N ASN A 237 -10.76 19.99 0.61
CA ASN A 237 -11.80 21.01 0.59
C ASN A 237 -13.13 20.46 1.14
N PRO A 238 -13.73 21.08 2.19
CA PRO A 238 -14.97 20.60 2.78
C PRO A 238 -16.18 20.58 1.81
N ALA A 239 -16.16 21.43 0.78
CA ALA A 239 -17.25 21.53 -0.19
C ALA A 239 -17.24 20.40 -1.21
N ASP A 240 -16.08 20.14 -1.83
CA ASP A 240 -15.96 19.23 -2.98
C ASP A 240 -14.95 18.08 -2.79
N GLY A 241 -14.20 18.06 -1.68
CA GLY A 241 -13.23 17.03 -1.34
C GLY A 241 -11.91 17.07 -2.11
N ALA A 242 -11.68 18.09 -2.95
CA ALA A 242 -10.41 18.23 -3.64
C ALA A 242 -9.31 18.72 -2.68
N MET A 243 -8.09 18.21 -2.82
CA MET A 243 -6.94 18.66 -2.05
C MET A 243 -6.68 20.15 -2.33
N LEU A 244 -6.47 20.92 -1.26
CA LEU A 244 -6.02 22.31 -1.35
C LEU A 244 -4.49 22.35 -1.37
N SER A 245 -3.95 23.27 -2.15
CA SER A 245 -2.51 23.51 -2.33
C SER A 245 -2.27 24.99 -2.61
N GLU A 246 -1.05 25.46 -2.34
CA GLU A 246 -0.58 26.83 -2.59
C GLU A 246 -1.49 27.90 -1.98
N GLN A 247 -2.00 27.65 -0.76
CA GLN A 247 -2.94 28.57 -0.11
C GLN A 247 -2.98 28.43 1.41
N TRP A 248 -3.44 29.50 2.06
CA TRP A 248 -3.82 29.49 3.46
C TRP A 248 -5.23 28.92 3.65
N VAL A 249 -5.43 28.19 4.75
CA VAL A 249 -6.75 27.71 5.20
C VAL A 249 -6.98 28.05 6.66
N ASP A 250 -8.20 28.45 6.98
CA ASP A 250 -8.64 28.70 8.35
C ASP A 250 -9.52 27.55 8.84
N VAL A 251 -9.09 26.91 9.92
CA VAL A 251 -9.80 25.78 10.53
C VAL A 251 -9.88 26.01 12.03
N ASP A 252 -11.10 26.06 12.56
CA ASP A 252 -11.37 26.24 14.00
C ASP A 252 -10.62 27.42 14.64
N GLY A 253 -10.51 28.53 13.91
CA GLY A 253 -9.86 29.76 14.36
C GLY A 253 -8.33 29.75 14.31
N LYS A 254 -7.74 28.78 13.60
CA LYS A 254 -6.29 28.71 13.34
C LYS A 254 -6.04 28.70 11.84
N SER A 255 -4.97 29.37 11.42
CA SER A 255 -4.56 29.44 10.02
C SER A 255 -3.38 28.49 9.76
N TYR A 256 -3.42 27.82 8.62
CA TYR A 256 -2.42 26.84 8.17
C TYR A 256 -2.11 27.10 6.69
N TYR A 257 -0.88 26.84 6.27
CA TYR A 257 -0.50 26.94 4.85
C TYR A 257 -0.32 25.56 4.24
N LEU A 258 -0.88 25.35 3.04
CA LEU A 258 -0.68 24.15 2.23
C LEU A 258 0.29 24.50 1.11
N THR A 259 1.39 23.75 0.99
CA THR A 259 2.41 23.91 -0.04
C THR A 259 1.89 23.53 -1.43
N GLN A 260 2.76 23.65 -2.45
CA GLN A 260 2.45 23.19 -3.80
C GLN A 260 2.04 21.72 -3.90
N SER A 261 2.65 20.84 -3.10
CA SER A 261 2.28 19.43 -3.05
C SER A 261 1.05 19.15 -2.18
N GLY A 262 0.46 20.17 -1.56
CA GLY A 262 -0.66 20.08 -0.63
C GLY A 262 -0.27 19.70 0.80
N LEU A 263 1.02 19.59 1.09
CA LEU A 263 1.52 19.34 2.43
C LEU A 263 1.24 20.54 3.33
N MET A 264 0.83 20.31 4.56
CA MET A 264 0.76 21.35 5.57
C MET A 264 2.18 21.76 5.97
N ALA A 265 2.52 23.02 5.75
CA ALA A 265 3.77 23.61 6.20
C ALA A 265 3.88 23.57 7.74
N ARG A 266 5.09 23.35 8.26
CA ARG A 266 5.39 23.38 9.69
C ARG A 266 6.84 23.79 9.94
N SER A 267 7.09 24.43 11.08
CA SER A 267 8.43 24.82 11.53
C SER A 267 9.22 25.67 10.53
N GLY A 268 8.59 26.64 9.89
CA GLY A 268 9.24 27.43 8.84
C GLY A 268 8.50 28.69 8.43
N TYR A 269 9.07 29.37 7.46
CA TYR A 269 8.56 30.62 6.91
C TYR A 269 7.86 30.38 5.56
N ILE A 270 6.73 31.05 5.34
CA ILE A 270 6.05 31.14 4.05
C ILE A 270 6.34 32.52 3.47
N GLU A 271 6.93 32.58 2.28
CA GLU A 271 7.24 33.85 1.63
C GLU A 271 6.00 34.44 0.94
N ASP A 272 5.70 35.70 1.24
CA ASP A 272 4.83 36.54 0.43
C ASP A 272 5.67 37.52 -0.38
N ALA A 273 5.90 37.15 -1.64
CA ALA A 273 6.69 37.94 -2.58
C ALA A 273 6.05 39.32 -2.88
N SER A 274 4.75 39.49 -2.66
CA SER A 274 4.04 40.75 -2.92
C SER A 274 4.28 41.78 -1.82
N GLU A 275 4.35 41.33 -0.57
CA GLU A 275 4.55 42.20 0.60
C GLU A 275 6.01 42.23 1.08
N LYS A 276 6.88 41.36 0.53
CA LYS A 276 8.25 41.13 1.00
C LYS A 276 8.28 40.76 2.49
N LEU A 277 7.35 39.91 2.88
CA LEU A 277 7.18 39.41 4.25
C LEU A 277 7.27 37.90 4.28
N TYR A 278 7.68 37.38 5.43
CA TYR A 278 7.75 35.96 5.74
C TYR A 278 6.80 35.66 6.90
N PHE A 279 5.80 34.82 6.65
CA PHE A 279 4.83 34.38 7.64
C PHE A 279 5.31 33.11 8.34
N PHE A 280 5.33 33.09 9.66
CA PHE A 280 5.85 31.92 10.39
C PHE A 280 4.75 30.93 10.79
N VAL A 281 5.02 29.63 10.62
CA VAL A 281 4.20 28.54 11.14
C VAL A 281 4.98 27.67 12.12
N ASP A 282 4.34 27.28 13.23
CA ASP A 282 4.98 26.47 14.27
C ASP A 282 5.09 24.98 13.90
N GLU A 283 5.60 24.15 14.82
CA GLU A 283 5.76 22.70 14.64
C GLU A 283 4.45 21.94 14.38
N ASN A 284 3.31 22.54 14.74
CA ASN A 284 1.97 22.03 14.49
C ASN A 284 1.34 22.66 13.23
N GLY A 285 2.11 23.46 12.48
CA GLY A 285 1.69 24.18 11.29
C GLY A 285 0.80 25.40 11.54
N VAL A 286 0.66 25.82 12.80
CA VAL A 286 -0.20 26.95 13.16
C VAL A 286 0.53 28.26 12.91
N TYR A 287 -0.08 29.14 12.13
CA TYR A 287 0.38 30.50 11.89
C TYR A 287 0.60 31.30 13.18
N LYS A 288 1.73 32.01 13.27
CA LYS A 288 2.12 32.88 14.39
C LYS A 288 2.42 34.28 13.90
N LYS A 289 1.39 35.12 13.90
CA LYS A 289 1.48 36.52 13.47
C LYS A 289 2.59 37.31 14.18
N GLU A 290 2.84 37.01 15.45
CA GLU A 290 3.86 37.66 16.25
C GLU A 290 5.31 37.34 15.81
N LEU A 291 5.50 36.36 14.93
CA LEU A 291 6.79 35.92 14.41
C LEU A 291 7.02 36.29 12.93
N ASP A 292 6.09 37.03 12.32
CA ASP A 292 6.24 37.52 10.95
C ASP A 292 7.40 38.53 10.85
N THR A 293 8.12 38.49 9.73
CA THR A 293 9.36 39.28 9.57
C THR A 293 9.65 39.58 8.11
N ASP A 294 10.36 40.69 7.84
CA ASP A 294 10.99 41.00 6.56
C ASP A 294 12.45 40.51 6.48
N ALA A 295 12.99 40.01 7.59
CA ALA A 295 14.34 39.49 7.74
C ALA A 295 14.32 38.12 8.47
N PRO A 296 14.05 37.01 7.76
CA PRO A 296 13.92 35.69 8.37
C PRO A 296 15.28 35.15 8.85
N ASP A 297 15.27 34.43 9.98
CA ASP A 297 16.45 33.73 10.48
C ASP A 297 16.60 32.36 9.80
N LEU A 298 17.21 32.39 8.61
CA LEU A 298 17.46 31.20 7.79
C LEU A 298 18.52 30.25 8.37
N SER A 299 19.18 30.63 9.48
CA SER A 299 20.05 29.70 10.21
C SER A 299 19.26 28.73 11.09
N LYS A 300 18.01 29.09 11.42
CA LYS A 300 17.15 28.35 12.35
C LYS A 300 15.97 27.67 11.66
N TYR A 301 15.40 28.32 10.64
CA TYR A 301 14.21 27.85 9.94
C TYR A 301 14.36 28.02 8.43
N GLU A 302 13.72 27.15 7.67
CA GLU A 302 13.71 27.23 6.22
C GLU A 302 12.53 28.06 5.70
N VAL A 303 12.63 28.50 4.44
CA VAL A 303 11.48 29.00 3.67
C VAL A 303 10.85 27.79 2.99
N ILE A 304 9.54 27.61 3.18
CA ILE A 304 8.79 26.47 2.69
C ILE A 304 8.10 26.88 1.39
N GLU A 305 8.37 26.11 0.32
CA GLU A 305 7.75 26.23 -1.02
C GLU A 305 6.53 25.30 -1.16
#